data_AF-A0A197SXA8-F1
#
_entry.id   AF-A0A197SXA8-F1
#
_cell.length_a   1.000
_cell.length_b   1.000
_cell.length_c   1.000
_cell.angle_alpha   90.00
_cell.angle_beta   90.00
_cell.angle_gamma   90.00
#
_symmetry.space_group_name_H-M   'P 1'
#
loop_
_entity.id
_entity.type
_entity.pdbx_description
1 polymer ?
#
loop_
_entity_poly.entity_id
_entity_poly.type
_entity_poly.pdbx_seq_one_letter_code
_entity_poly.pdbx_strand_id
1 'polypeptide(L)'
;MTDQVLPGRHTPVGTGRAERYWDELTPYPPELPPRLRLFVAGAWRDLNDPAPELRRAVHAAFAGGRPDVRVWFSDGEVVGLVVAG
;
A
#
# COMPACT_ATOMS: atom_id res chain seq x y z
N MET A 1 17.49 0.74 -40.09
CA MET A 1 17.50 1.69 -38.96
C MET A 1 16.44 1.20 -38.01
N THR A 2 16.81 0.43 -37.00
CA THR A 2 15.86 -0.23 -36.09
C THR A 2 15.55 0.74 -34.96
N ASP A 3 14.30 1.20 -34.90
CA ASP A 3 13.77 1.92 -33.75
C ASP A 3 13.56 0.89 -32.63
N GLN A 4 14.44 0.89 -31.64
CA GLN A 4 14.23 0.16 -30.40
C GLN A 4 13.38 1.03 -29.49
N VAL A 5 12.06 0.78 -29.47
CA VAL A 5 11.20 1.26 -28.39
C VAL A 5 11.63 0.54 -27.12
N LEU A 6 12.35 1.24 -26.25
CA LEU A 6 12.55 0.78 -24.88
C LEU A 6 11.16 0.64 -24.25
N PRO A 7 10.73 -0.55 -23.80
CA PRO A 7 9.49 -0.63 -23.07
C PRO A 7 9.64 0.31 -21.86
N GLY A 8 8.76 1.31 -21.75
CA GLY A 8 8.58 2.01 -20.49
C GLY A 8 8.50 0.93 -19.42
N ARG A 9 9.29 1.06 -18.35
CA ARG A 9 9.30 0.07 -17.28
C ARG A 9 7.97 0.19 -16.54
N HIS A 10 6.91 -0.39 -17.10
CA HIS A 10 5.66 -0.63 -16.40
C HIS A 10 5.96 -1.77 -15.45
N THR A 11 6.20 -1.43 -14.20
CA THR A 11 6.33 -2.45 -13.17
C THR A 11 4.99 -3.18 -13.05
N PRO A 12 4.98 -4.52 -13.06
CA PRO A 12 3.75 -5.27 -12.97
C PRO A 12 3.01 -4.96 -11.66
N VAL A 13 1.70 -4.71 -11.78
CA VAL A 13 0.83 -4.49 -10.62
C VAL A 13 0.53 -5.84 -9.96
N GLY A 14 0.95 -6.00 -8.72
CA GLY A 14 0.57 -7.10 -7.84
C GLY A 14 -0.74 -6.81 -7.10
N THR A 15 -1.40 -7.86 -6.62
CA THR A 15 -2.58 -7.75 -5.76
C THR A 15 -2.52 -8.75 -4.61
N GLY A 16 -3.12 -8.43 -3.48
CA GLY A 16 -3.26 -9.35 -2.35
C GLY A 16 -4.12 -8.81 -1.21
N ARG A 17 -4.35 -9.63 -0.19
CA ARG A 17 -5.00 -9.23 1.06
C ARG A 17 -3.94 -8.82 2.07
N ALA A 18 -4.15 -7.72 2.78
CA ALA A 18 -3.25 -7.30 3.85
C ALA A 18 -3.41 -8.22 5.06
N GLU A 19 -2.28 -8.75 5.54
CA GLU A 19 -2.21 -9.65 6.70
C GLU A 19 -1.89 -8.89 7.99
N ARG A 20 -1.16 -7.77 7.86
CA ARG A 20 -0.76 -6.87 8.95
C ARG A 20 -0.72 -5.44 8.43
N TYR A 21 -0.77 -4.46 9.35
CA TYR A 21 -0.51 -3.06 9.03
C TYR A 21 0.45 -2.43 10.05
N TRP A 22 1.10 -1.34 9.64
CA TRP A 22 1.89 -0.46 10.49
C TRP A 22 1.58 0.99 10.12
N ASP A 23 1.02 1.77 11.04
CA ASP A 23 0.77 3.19 10.83
C ASP A 23 1.93 4.01 11.41
N GLU A 24 2.71 4.63 10.53
CA GLU A 24 3.79 5.53 10.91
C GLU A 24 3.23 6.95 11.01
N LEU A 25 2.82 7.32 12.22
CA LEU A 25 2.26 8.63 12.52
C LEU A 25 3.30 9.74 12.50
N THR A 26 4.50 9.44 13.00
CA THR A 26 5.64 10.36 13.00
C THR A 26 6.69 9.80 12.03
N PRO A 27 6.81 10.38 10.82
CA PRO A 27 7.77 9.91 9.84
C PRO A 27 9.20 10.15 10.34
N TYR A 28 10.10 9.23 10.00
CA TYR A 28 11.54 9.40 10.19
C TYR A 28 12.30 9.01 8.91
N PRO A 29 13.12 9.91 8.35
CA PRO A 29 13.34 11.29 8.78
C PRO A 29 12.07 12.17 8.57
N PRO A 30 11.90 13.26 9.33
CA PRO A 30 10.62 13.97 9.47
C PRO A 30 10.18 14.72 8.21
N GLU A 31 11.07 14.86 7.21
CA GLU A 31 10.76 15.46 5.91
C GLU A 31 9.98 14.52 4.99
N LEU A 32 9.86 13.24 5.36
CA LEU A 32 9.06 12.27 4.61
C LEU A 32 7.58 12.37 4.98
N PRO A 33 6.67 12.04 4.04
CA PRO A 33 5.25 11.94 4.37
C PRO A 33 5.02 10.81 5.39
N PRO A 34 4.03 10.96 6.27
CA PRO A 34 3.61 9.86 7.13
C PRO A 34 3.05 8.74 6.25
N ARG A 35 3.31 7.48 6.61
CA ARG A 35 3.00 6.34 5.75
C ARG A 35 2.21 5.27 6.49
N LEU A 36 1.28 4.65 5.79
CA LEU A 36 0.65 3.41 6.22
C LEU A 36 1.30 2.26 5.46
N ARG A 37 1.86 1.29 6.18
CA ARG A 37 2.46 0.10 5.57
C ARG A 37 1.52 -1.07 5.70
N LEU A 38 1.30 -1.80 4.60
CA LEU A 38 0.46 -2.98 4.54
C LEU A 38 1.32 -4.20 4.22
N PHE A 39 1.28 -5.23 5.04
CA PHE A 39 1.99 -6.48 4.76
C PHE A 39 1.15 -7.35 3.84
N VAL A 40 1.61 -7.54 2.60
CA VAL A 40 0.88 -8.24 1.54
C VAL A 40 1.84 -9.18 0.82
N ALA A 41 1.46 -10.47 0.73
CA ALA A 41 2.22 -11.49 0.00
C ALA A 41 3.70 -11.56 0.43
N GLY A 42 3.94 -11.54 1.75
CA GLY A 42 5.28 -11.69 2.31
C GLY A 42 6.13 -10.42 2.37
N ALA A 43 5.60 -9.25 1.98
CA ALA A 43 6.37 -8.00 1.97
C ALA A 43 5.53 -6.78 2.41
N TRP A 44 6.21 -5.76 2.94
CA TRP A 44 5.59 -4.47 3.25
C TRP A 44 5.37 -3.66 1.96
N ARG A 45 4.19 -3.04 1.87
CA ARG A 45 3.80 -2.11 0.82
C ARG A 45 3.47 -0.75 1.43
N ASP A 46 4.07 0.29 0.90
CA ASP A 46 3.95 1.63 1.44
C ASP A 46 2.82 2.39 0.77
N LEU A 47 1.90 2.93 1.57
CA LEU A 47 0.95 3.94 1.16
C LEU A 47 1.39 5.27 1.78
N ASN A 48 1.94 6.15 0.94
CA ASN A 48 2.44 7.45 1.34
C ASN A 48 1.29 8.45 1.47
N ASP A 49 1.34 9.29 2.51
CA ASP A 49 0.35 10.33 2.80
C ASP A 49 -1.13 9.85 2.74
N PRO A 50 -1.50 8.78 3.45
CA PRO A 50 -2.86 8.26 3.39
C PRO A 50 -3.84 9.24 4.04
N ALA A 51 -4.97 9.48 3.36
CA ALA A 51 -6.06 10.27 3.92
C ALA A 51 -6.50 9.73 5.29
N PRO A 52 -6.84 10.60 6.27
CA PRO A 52 -7.25 10.18 7.61
C PRO A 52 -8.40 9.17 7.62
N GLU A 53 -9.34 9.29 6.68
CA GLU A 53 -10.49 8.40 6.51
C GLU A 53 -10.04 6.98 6.17
N LEU A 54 -9.03 6.86 5.30
CA LEU A 54 -8.50 5.58 4.85
C LEU A 54 -7.72 4.88 5.97
N ARG A 55 -6.95 5.63 6.77
CA ARG A 55 -6.30 5.10 7.99
C ARG A 55 -7.34 4.50 8.94
N ARG A 56 -8.40 5.26 9.24
CA ARG A 56 -9.48 4.81 10.14
C ARG A 56 -10.16 3.56 9.60
N ALA A 57 -10.44 3.49 8.30
CA ALA A 57 -11.05 2.32 7.68
C ALA A 57 -10.16 1.08 7.83
N VAL A 58 -8.86 1.20 7.56
CA VAL A 58 -7.91 0.08 7.76
C VAL A 58 -7.87 -0.35 9.22
N HIS A 59 -7.75 0.58 10.16
CA HIS A 59 -7.73 0.26 11.60
C HIS A 59 -9.00 -0.48 12.03
N ALA A 60 -10.18 -0.02 11.58
CA ALA A 60 -11.46 -0.64 11.88
C ALA A 60 -11.54 -2.07 11.31
N ALA A 61 -11.12 -2.29 10.07
CA ALA A 61 -11.12 -3.61 9.45
C ALA A 61 -10.23 -4.61 10.20
N PHE A 62 -9.05 -4.17 10.64
CA PHE A 62 -8.14 -5.03 11.43
C PHE A 62 -8.64 -5.26 12.85
N ALA A 63 -9.31 -4.29 13.47
CA ALA A 63 -9.94 -4.46 14.78
C ALA A 63 -11.11 -5.46 14.74
N GLY A 64 -11.80 -5.60 13.62
CA GLY A 64 -12.93 -6.53 13.41
C GLY A 64 -12.56 -8.02 13.35
N GLY A 65 -11.28 -8.37 13.42
CA GLY A 65 -10.81 -9.77 13.53
C GLY A 65 -10.77 -10.57 12.21
N ARG A 66 -11.34 -10.06 11.11
CA ARG A 66 -11.18 -10.60 9.75
C ARG A 66 -11.03 -9.48 8.70
N PRO A 67 -9.93 -8.70 8.73
CA PRO A 67 -9.74 -7.55 7.86
C PRO A 67 -9.81 -7.93 6.38
N ASP A 68 -10.83 -7.50 5.63
CA ASP A 68 -10.85 -7.67 4.17
C ASP A 68 -10.29 -6.43 3.47
N VAL A 69 -8.98 -6.25 3.61
CA VAL A 69 -8.23 -5.14 3.03
C VAL A 69 -7.50 -5.64 1.79
N ARG A 70 -8.01 -5.33 0.60
CA ARG A 70 -7.41 -5.72 -0.70
C ARG A 70 -6.54 -4.60 -1.23
N VAL A 71 -5.31 -4.95 -1.58
CA VAL A 71 -4.25 -4.02 -1.95
C VAL A 71 -3.77 -4.32 -3.35
N TRP A 72 -3.63 -3.30 -4.17
CA TRP A 72 -2.88 -3.32 -5.42
C TRP A 72 -1.58 -2.55 -5.23
N PHE A 73 -0.47 -3.10 -5.69
CA PHE A 73 0.84 -2.51 -5.47
C PHE A 73 1.77 -2.64 -6.68
N SER A 74 2.71 -1.72 -6.81
CA SER A 74 3.74 -1.68 -7.85
C SER A 74 5.04 -1.17 -7.23
N ASP A 75 6.17 -1.84 -7.46
CA ASP A 75 7.49 -1.50 -6.86
C ASP A 75 7.48 -1.34 -5.33
N GLY A 76 6.54 -2.00 -4.65
CA GLY A 76 6.39 -1.89 -3.20
C GLY A 76 5.54 -0.69 -2.74
N GLU A 77 5.05 0.13 -3.65
CA GLU A 77 4.09 1.19 -3.36
C GLU A 77 2.65 0.71 -3.57
N VAL A 78 1.74 1.11 -2.69
CA VAL A 78 0.30 0.87 -2.83
C VAL A 78 -0.26 1.83 -3.86
N VAL A 79 -0.79 1.29 -4.96
CA VAL A 79 -1.43 2.05 -6.05
C VAL A 79 -2.96 1.98 -6.01
N GLY A 80 -3.51 1.11 -5.17
CA GLY A 80 -4.95 0.98 -4.95
C GLY A 80 -5.25 0.21 -3.67
N LEU A 81 -6.32 0.60 -2.98
CA LEU A 81 -6.74 -0.01 -1.73
C LEU A 81 -8.26 -0.06 -1.65
N VAL A 82 -8.80 -1.24 -1.36
CA VAL A 82 -10.21 -1.44 -1.02
C VAL A 82 -10.27 -2.02 0.38
N VAL A 83 -11.07 -1.41 1.24
CA VAL A 83 -11.35 -1.88 2.59
C VAL A 83 -12.81 -2.32 2.63
N ALA A 84 -13.04 -3.63 2.69
CA ALA A 84 -14.36 -4.20 2.95
C ALA A 84 -14.49 -4.50 4.45
N GLY A 85 -15.61 -4.06 5.02
CA GLY A 85 -15.99 -4.21 6.42
C GLY A 85 -17.19 -5.11 6.57
#